data_AF-A0A7K2KSF8-F1
#
_entry.id   AF-A0A7K2KSF8-F1
#
_cell.length_a   1.000
_cell.length_b   1.000
_cell.length_c   1.000
_cell.angle_alpha   90.00
_cell.angle_beta   90.00
_cell.angle_gamma   90.00
#
_symmetry.space_group_name_H-M   'P 1'
#
loop_
_entity.id
_entity.type
_entity.pdbx_description
1 polymer ?
#
loop_
_entity_poly.entity_id
_entity_poly.type
_entity_poly.pdbx_seq_one_letter_code
_entity_poly.pdbx_strand_id
1 'polypeptide(L)'
;ARIPARLRELLNVEGGLSDGVVSPVFLVCVAAAAEYRTAGDDYAEALLDAVGAAGWAVGAGALVGTVAGRLLRRSWARGWVLPTATRLAVLSVPVAAYSLSLALGGNGFVAAFVAGLCVAPALRHLPEDTLKMTDDLATLSTLALWFLFGQLVSDEFWDGFHLNVVLYAVLACTLVRGLPVLLALVGTDLSLSDRLFLGWMGPRGVASVVFGLLAAIELREAGGGDFVSRVMVITVMVSIVLHGLSAEPLGRRYARGRRAAPLPRAGT
;
A
#
# COMPACT_ATOMS: atom_id res chain seq x y z
N ALA A 1 6.03 -2.66 24.48
CA ALA A 1 6.47 -1.54 23.61
C ALA A 1 6.46 -0.22 24.39
N ARG A 2 7.44 0.67 24.19
CA ARG A 2 7.61 1.92 24.97
C ARG A 2 6.70 3.09 24.51
N ILE A 3 5.81 2.83 23.55
CA ILE A 3 4.88 3.80 22.96
C ILE A 3 3.48 3.56 23.54
N PRO A 4 2.73 4.62 23.95
CA PRO A 4 1.36 4.51 24.41
C PRO A 4 0.47 3.70 23.46
N ALA A 5 -0.45 2.90 24.01
CA ALA A 5 -1.35 2.06 23.22
C ALA A 5 -2.17 2.88 22.20
N ARG A 6 -2.74 4.01 22.63
CA ARG A 6 -3.52 4.94 21.79
C ARG A 6 -2.79 5.38 20.51
N LEU A 7 -1.50 5.70 20.58
CA LEU A 7 -0.74 6.15 19.41
C LEU A 7 -0.38 5.00 18.48
N ARG A 8 -0.15 3.81 19.02
CA ARG A 8 0.11 2.61 18.23
C ARG A 8 -1.14 2.18 17.47
N GLU A 9 -2.29 2.23 18.12
CA GLU A 9 -3.59 1.97 17.48
C GLU A 9 -3.87 2.99 16.38
N LEU A 10 -3.61 4.28 16.62
CA LEU A 10 -3.76 5.32 15.59
C LEU A 10 -2.86 5.04 14.37
N LEU A 11 -1.59 4.68 14.57
CA LEU A 11 -0.68 4.33 13.47
C LEU A 11 -1.13 3.06 12.72
N ASN A 12 -1.67 2.07 13.43
CA ASN A 12 -2.21 0.86 12.80
C ASN A 12 -3.46 1.17 11.96
N VAL A 13 -4.37 2.01 12.48
CA VAL A 13 -5.58 2.45 11.76
C VAL A 13 -5.20 3.28 10.56
N GLU A 14 -4.23 4.20 10.70
CA GLU A 14 -3.72 5.00 9.61
C GLU A 14 -3.12 4.12 8.51
N GLY A 15 -2.26 3.16 8.86
CA GLY A 15 -1.70 2.21 7.90
C GLY A 15 -2.77 1.43 7.15
N GLY A 16 -3.75 0.88 7.87
CA GLY A 16 -4.86 0.13 7.26
C GLY A 16 -5.75 0.99 6.36
N LEU A 17 -6.06 2.23 6.77
CA LEU A 17 -6.86 3.16 5.98
C LEU A 17 -6.09 3.65 4.75
N SER A 18 -4.80 3.95 4.92
CA SER A 18 -3.90 4.33 3.83
C SER A 18 -3.85 3.21 2.79
N ASP A 19 -3.62 1.97 3.21
CA ASP A 19 -3.56 0.84 2.27
C ASP A 19 -4.92 0.59 1.60
N GLY A 20 -6.04 0.77 2.31
CA GLY A 20 -7.37 0.60 1.73
C GLY A 20 -7.79 1.70 0.74
N VAL A 21 -7.42 2.96 0.99
CA VAL A 21 -7.86 4.13 0.20
C VAL A 21 -6.84 4.54 -0.86
N VAL A 22 -5.54 4.52 -0.53
CA VAL A 22 -4.48 4.98 -1.43
C VAL A 22 -4.25 3.96 -2.54
N SER A 23 -4.31 2.66 -2.26
CA SER A 23 -4.02 1.63 -3.26
C SER A 23 -4.93 1.73 -4.49
N PRO A 24 -6.28 1.82 -4.37
CA PRO A 24 -7.16 1.95 -5.53
C PRO A 24 -6.92 3.24 -6.31
N VAL A 25 -6.77 4.35 -5.60
CA VAL A 25 -6.54 5.67 -6.21
C VAL A 25 -5.21 5.66 -6.97
N PHE A 26 -4.15 5.14 -6.36
CA PHE A 26 -2.84 5.04 -6.98
C PHE A 26 -2.89 4.17 -8.24
N LEU A 27 -3.51 2.99 -8.16
CA LEU A 27 -3.60 2.08 -9.30
C LEU A 27 -4.38 2.69 -10.48
N VAL A 28 -5.46 3.42 -10.20
CA VAL A 28 -6.21 4.15 -11.23
C VAL A 28 -5.36 5.29 -11.82
N CYS A 29 -4.64 6.04 -10.99
CA CYS A 29 -3.75 7.11 -11.46
C CYS A 29 -2.61 6.58 -12.34
N VAL A 30 -2.00 5.44 -11.99
CA VAL A 30 -0.94 4.82 -12.81
C VAL A 30 -1.50 4.32 -14.13
N ALA A 31 -2.65 3.65 -14.11
CA ALA A 31 -3.33 3.22 -15.34
C ALA A 31 -3.62 4.42 -16.25
N ALA A 32 -4.16 5.52 -15.70
CA ALA A 32 -4.42 6.72 -16.47
C ALA A 32 -3.13 7.40 -17.00
N ALA A 33 -2.05 7.38 -16.21
CA ALA A 33 -0.78 7.97 -16.63
C ALA A 33 -0.07 7.16 -17.73
N ALA A 34 -0.24 5.84 -17.75
CA ALA A 34 0.29 4.97 -18.79
C ALA A 34 -0.39 5.27 -20.15
N GLU A 35 -1.73 5.33 -20.16
CA GLU A 35 -2.52 5.64 -21.36
C GLU A 35 -2.31 7.08 -21.85
N TYR A 36 -2.08 8.03 -20.94
CA TYR A 36 -1.85 9.42 -21.31
C TYR A 36 -0.63 9.64 -22.21
N ARG A 37 0.41 8.79 -22.10
CA ARG A 37 1.64 8.96 -22.88
C ARG A 37 1.68 8.17 -24.17
N THR A 38 0.80 7.20 -24.36
CA THR A 38 0.64 6.44 -25.61
C THR A 38 -0.25 7.20 -26.61
N ALA A 39 -1.24 7.94 -26.12
CA ALA A 39 -2.13 8.79 -26.92
C ALA A 39 -1.51 10.18 -27.16
N GLY A 40 -0.90 10.38 -28.32
CA GLY A 40 -0.46 11.70 -28.79
C GLY A 40 -1.63 12.66 -29.03
N ASP A 41 -1.41 13.93 -28.70
CA ASP A 41 -2.17 15.17 -29.01
C ASP A 41 -3.67 15.30 -28.65
N ASP A 42 -4.41 14.25 -28.27
CA ASP A 42 -5.81 14.39 -27.80
C ASP A 42 -6.07 13.83 -26.38
N TYR A 43 -6.01 14.73 -25.40
CA TYR A 43 -6.23 14.45 -23.97
C TYR A 43 -7.60 13.77 -23.70
N ALA A 44 -8.61 14.06 -24.52
CA ALA A 44 -9.96 13.54 -24.31
C ALA A 44 -10.07 12.05 -24.64
N GLU A 45 -9.39 11.58 -25.69
CA GLU A 45 -9.39 10.18 -26.11
C GLU A 45 -8.60 9.30 -25.13
N ALA A 46 -7.41 9.78 -24.72
CA ALA A 46 -6.59 9.12 -23.70
C ALA A 46 -7.33 8.94 -22.36
N LEU A 47 -8.11 9.95 -21.94
CA LEU A 47 -8.89 9.90 -20.71
C LEU A 47 -10.05 8.91 -20.82
N LEU A 48 -10.70 8.84 -21.99
CA LEU A 48 -11.77 7.88 -22.24
C LEU A 48 -11.26 6.43 -22.22
N ASP A 49 -10.09 6.17 -22.81
CA ASP A 49 -9.47 4.85 -22.80
C ASP A 49 -9.02 4.45 -21.40
N ALA A 50 -8.40 5.36 -20.64
CA ALA A 50 -8.05 5.13 -19.24
C ALA A 50 -9.26 4.80 -18.36
N VAL A 51 -10.37 5.54 -18.54
CA VAL A 51 -11.63 5.28 -17.83
C VAL A 51 -12.24 3.94 -18.28
N GLY A 52 -12.14 3.60 -19.56
CA GLY A 52 -12.56 2.31 -20.11
C GLY A 52 -11.79 1.14 -19.50
N ALA A 53 -10.46 1.21 -19.48
CA ALA A 53 -9.58 0.22 -18.89
C ALA A 53 -9.82 0.06 -17.38
N ALA A 54 -10.01 1.17 -16.66
CA ALA A 54 -10.38 1.15 -15.24
C ALA A 54 -11.77 0.51 -15.04
N GLY A 55 -12.74 0.81 -15.92
CA GLY A 55 -14.07 0.21 -15.91
C GLY A 55 -14.03 -1.31 -16.10
N TRP A 56 -13.23 -1.80 -17.06
CA TRP A 56 -13.02 -3.23 -17.28
C TRP A 56 -12.37 -3.90 -16.06
N ALA A 57 -11.39 -3.25 -15.45
CA ALA A 57 -10.73 -3.79 -14.27
C ALA A 57 -11.68 -3.90 -13.07
N VAL A 58 -12.45 -2.84 -12.79
CA VAL A 58 -13.44 -2.84 -11.70
C VAL A 58 -14.52 -3.88 -11.99
N GLY A 59 -15.01 -3.96 -13.22
CA GLY A 59 -16.03 -4.94 -13.64
C GLY A 59 -15.55 -6.38 -13.49
N ALA A 60 -14.35 -6.70 -14.00
CA ALA A 60 -13.74 -8.02 -13.88
C ALA A 60 -13.51 -8.42 -12.41
N GLY A 61 -12.94 -7.51 -11.61
CA GLY A 61 -12.70 -7.75 -10.19
C GLY A 61 -13.99 -7.97 -9.41
N ALA A 62 -15.00 -7.12 -9.63
CA ALA A 62 -16.29 -7.22 -8.94
C ALA A 62 -17.03 -8.52 -9.33
N LEU A 63 -16.99 -8.88 -10.61
CA LEU A 63 -17.57 -10.12 -11.12
C LEU A 63 -16.90 -11.33 -10.46
N VAL A 64 -15.57 -11.45 -10.58
CA VAL A 64 -14.82 -12.59 -10.05
C VAL A 64 -14.95 -12.69 -8.54
N GLY A 65 -14.73 -11.60 -7.80
CA GLY A 65 -14.82 -11.58 -6.34
C GLY A 65 -16.20 -11.93 -5.82
N THR A 66 -17.26 -11.39 -6.43
CA THR A 66 -18.65 -11.68 -6.00
C THR A 66 -19.06 -13.11 -6.33
N VAL A 67 -18.73 -13.60 -7.53
CA VAL A 67 -19.03 -14.98 -7.95
C VAL A 67 -18.26 -15.96 -7.07
N ALA A 68 -16.95 -15.77 -6.92
CA ALA A 68 -16.11 -16.62 -6.10
C ALA A 68 -16.57 -16.60 -4.63
N GLY A 69 -16.84 -15.43 -4.05
CA GLY A 69 -17.34 -15.32 -2.67
C GLY A 69 -18.66 -16.05 -2.45
N ARG A 70 -19.61 -15.94 -3.40
CA ARG A 70 -20.88 -16.69 -3.34
C ARG A 70 -20.67 -18.19 -3.45
N LEU A 71 -19.78 -18.65 -4.33
CA LEU A 71 -19.47 -20.06 -4.51
C LEU A 71 -18.76 -20.62 -3.27
N LEU A 72 -17.72 -19.95 -2.78
CA LEU A 72 -16.98 -20.32 -1.57
C LEU A 72 -17.93 -20.49 -0.37
N ARG A 73 -18.77 -19.48 -0.11
CA ARG A 73 -19.72 -19.53 1.00
C ARG A 73 -20.72 -20.67 0.86
N ARG A 74 -21.27 -20.89 -0.35
CA ARG A 74 -22.23 -21.97 -0.59
C ARG A 74 -21.60 -23.35 -0.47
N SER A 75 -20.42 -23.53 -1.04
CA SER A 75 -19.68 -24.80 -0.98
C SER A 75 -19.29 -25.14 0.46
N TRP A 76 -18.84 -24.14 1.22
CA TRP A 76 -18.52 -24.30 2.64
C TRP A 76 -19.75 -24.66 3.47
N ALA A 77 -20.83 -23.88 3.35
CA ALA A 77 -22.07 -24.11 4.10
C ALA A 77 -22.73 -25.48 3.81
N ARG A 78 -22.46 -26.05 2.63
CA ARG A 78 -22.95 -27.39 2.23
C ARG A 78 -21.96 -28.52 2.51
N GLY A 79 -20.79 -28.23 3.07
CA GLY A 79 -19.77 -29.24 3.35
C GLY A 79 -19.14 -29.86 2.10
N TRP A 80 -19.15 -29.15 0.96
CA TRP A 80 -18.65 -29.66 -0.33
C TRP A 80 -17.12 -29.61 -0.45
N VAL A 81 -16.44 -28.82 0.38
CA VAL A 81 -15.02 -28.52 0.23
C VAL A 81 -14.27 -28.76 1.54
N LEU A 82 -13.03 -29.24 1.41
CA LEU A 82 -12.11 -29.35 2.54
C LEU A 82 -11.50 -27.98 2.88
N PRO A 83 -11.10 -27.73 4.14
CA PRO A 83 -10.47 -26.45 4.54
C PRO A 83 -9.27 -26.06 3.67
N THR A 84 -8.41 -27.02 3.31
CA THR A 84 -7.24 -26.76 2.46
C THR A 84 -7.63 -26.38 1.03
N ALA A 85 -8.72 -26.94 0.49
CA ALA A 85 -9.24 -26.55 -0.82
C ALA A 85 -9.83 -25.13 -0.78
N THR A 86 -10.49 -24.74 0.33
CA THR A 86 -10.99 -23.38 0.52
C THR A 86 -9.85 -22.35 0.51
N ARG A 87 -8.71 -22.65 1.14
CA ARG A 87 -7.50 -21.79 1.09
C ARG A 87 -7.00 -21.56 -0.33
N LEU A 88 -6.86 -22.65 -1.09
CA LEU A 88 -6.46 -22.60 -2.51
C LEU A 88 -7.44 -21.79 -3.34
N ALA A 89 -8.74 -21.98 -3.10
CA ALA A 89 -9.80 -21.29 -3.82
C ALA A 89 -9.87 -19.79 -3.49
N VAL A 90 -9.50 -19.37 -2.28
CA VAL A 90 -9.36 -17.93 -1.94
C VAL A 90 -8.13 -17.34 -2.60
N LEU A 91 -7.00 -18.04 -2.59
CA LEU A 91 -5.77 -17.60 -3.25
C LEU A 91 -5.95 -17.44 -4.78
N SER A 92 -6.80 -18.25 -5.42
CA SER A 92 -7.04 -18.16 -6.86
C SER A 92 -7.92 -16.96 -7.27
N VAL A 93 -8.69 -16.36 -6.35
CA VAL A 93 -9.56 -15.21 -6.64
C VAL A 93 -8.79 -14.00 -7.21
N PRO A 94 -7.74 -13.48 -6.56
CA PRO A 94 -6.99 -12.34 -7.10
C PRO A 94 -6.31 -12.69 -8.43
N VAL A 95 -5.81 -13.93 -8.59
CA VAL A 95 -5.17 -14.38 -9.84
C VAL A 95 -6.17 -14.43 -11.00
N ALA A 96 -7.37 -14.96 -10.76
CA ALA A 96 -8.43 -15.02 -11.75
C ALA A 96 -8.94 -13.63 -12.13
N ALA A 97 -9.11 -12.73 -11.15
CA ALA A 97 -9.52 -11.35 -11.39
C ALA A 97 -8.47 -10.58 -12.20
N TYR A 98 -7.19 -10.74 -11.84
CA TYR A 98 -6.07 -10.16 -12.57
C TYR A 98 -6.06 -10.63 -14.03
N SER A 99 -6.14 -11.94 -14.23
CA SER A 99 -6.07 -12.55 -15.57
C SER A 99 -7.25 -12.16 -16.45
N LEU A 100 -8.47 -12.12 -15.89
CA LEU A 100 -9.66 -11.69 -16.62
C LEU A 100 -9.57 -10.21 -17.01
N SER A 101 -9.12 -9.35 -16.09
CA SER A 101 -8.95 -7.92 -16.38
C SER A 101 -7.97 -7.69 -17.52
N LEU A 102 -6.81 -8.36 -17.49
CA LEU A 102 -5.81 -8.24 -18.56
C LEU A 102 -6.37 -8.68 -19.91
N ALA A 103 -7.16 -9.75 -19.95
CA ALA A 103 -7.82 -10.23 -21.17
C ALA A 103 -8.87 -9.25 -21.73
N LEU A 104 -9.41 -8.37 -20.89
CA LEU A 104 -10.37 -7.33 -21.27
C LEU A 104 -9.71 -5.97 -21.56
N GLY A 105 -8.37 -5.90 -21.52
CA GLY A 105 -7.63 -4.64 -21.66
C GLY A 105 -7.72 -3.74 -20.42
N GLY A 106 -8.05 -4.30 -19.26
CA GLY A 106 -8.07 -3.60 -17.98
C GLY A 106 -6.81 -3.81 -17.15
N ASN A 107 -6.64 -2.97 -16.13
CA ASN A 107 -5.54 -3.12 -15.16
C ASN A 107 -5.76 -4.34 -14.24
N GLY A 108 -4.84 -5.30 -14.25
CA GLY A 108 -4.94 -6.53 -13.45
C GLY A 108 -4.88 -6.29 -11.93
N PHE A 109 -4.09 -5.32 -11.47
CA PHE A 109 -3.95 -5.01 -10.04
C PHE A 109 -5.23 -4.41 -9.46
N VAL A 110 -5.86 -3.48 -10.18
CA VAL A 110 -7.16 -2.91 -9.79
C VAL A 110 -8.20 -4.03 -9.65
N ALA A 111 -8.25 -4.95 -10.62
CA ALA A 111 -9.19 -6.06 -10.58
C ALA A 111 -8.95 -7.02 -9.41
N ALA A 112 -7.70 -7.39 -9.14
CA ALA A 112 -7.35 -8.24 -7.99
C ALA A 112 -7.74 -7.59 -6.65
N PHE A 113 -7.51 -6.28 -6.51
CA PHE A 113 -7.92 -5.52 -5.33
C PHE A 113 -9.45 -5.49 -5.16
N VAL A 114 -10.18 -5.13 -6.22
CA VAL A 114 -11.65 -5.09 -6.20
C VAL A 114 -12.23 -6.48 -5.91
N ALA A 115 -11.63 -7.55 -6.45
CA ALA A 115 -12.04 -8.91 -6.14
C ALA A 115 -11.86 -9.25 -4.66
N GLY A 116 -10.76 -8.79 -4.04
CA GLY A 116 -10.52 -8.88 -2.59
C GLY A 116 -11.61 -8.19 -1.76
N LEU A 117 -12.01 -6.97 -2.16
CA LEU A 117 -13.12 -6.26 -1.52
C LEU A 117 -14.45 -7.02 -1.65
N CYS A 118 -14.74 -7.54 -2.84
CA CYS A 118 -16.00 -8.24 -3.12
C CYS A 118 -16.07 -9.63 -2.47
N VAL A 119 -14.94 -10.31 -2.23
CA VAL A 119 -14.91 -11.62 -1.54
C VAL A 119 -14.98 -11.45 -0.01
N ALA A 120 -14.57 -10.30 0.54
CA ALA A 120 -14.48 -10.07 1.98
C ALA A 120 -15.75 -10.41 2.80
N PRO A 121 -16.99 -10.12 2.34
CA PRO A 121 -18.20 -10.53 3.06
C PRO A 121 -18.36 -12.06 3.17
N ALA A 122 -17.88 -12.81 2.18
CA ALA A 122 -17.91 -14.27 2.21
C ALA A 122 -16.90 -14.84 3.20
N LEU A 123 -15.70 -14.22 3.31
CA LEU A 123 -14.64 -14.65 4.23
C LEU A 123 -15.10 -14.71 5.70
N ARG A 124 -16.02 -13.83 6.11
CA ARG A 124 -16.61 -13.83 7.47
C ARG A 124 -17.38 -15.10 7.83
N HIS A 125 -17.73 -15.92 6.83
CA HIS A 125 -18.49 -17.17 7.01
C HIS A 125 -17.60 -18.41 6.83
N LEU A 126 -16.31 -18.21 6.53
CA LEU A 126 -15.33 -19.27 6.34
C LEU A 126 -14.48 -19.42 7.62
N PRO A 127 -13.71 -20.51 7.77
CA PRO A 127 -12.76 -20.66 8.88
C PRO A 127 -11.76 -19.51 8.95
N GLU A 128 -11.34 -19.16 10.17
CA GLU A 128 -10.38 -18.06 10.42
C GLU A 128 -9.04 -18.26 9.70
N ASP A 129 -8.62 -19.51 9.47
CA ASP A 129 -7.35 -19.87 8.83
C ASP A 129 -7.44 -19.97 7.29
N THR A 130 -8.55 -19.52 6.69
CA THR A 130 -8.77 -19.56 5.23
C THR A 130 -7.79 -18.67 4.47
N LEU A 131 -7.30 -17.58 5.08
CA LEU A 131 -6.32 -16.68 4.47
C LEU A 131 -4.88 -17.14 4.64
N LYS A 132 -4.60 -18.14 5.50
CA LYS A 132 -3.24 -18.52 5.88
C LYS A 132 -2.32 -18.80 4.68
N MET A 133 -2.80 -19.51 3.66
CA MET A 133 -2.01 -19.77 2.46
C MET A 133 -1.73 -18.50 1.64
N THR A 134 -2.69 -17.57 1.61
CA THR A 134 -2.52 -16.26 0.97
C THR A 134 -1.49 -15.43 1.74
N ASP A 135 -1.55 -15.44 3.08
CA ASP A 135 -0.59 -14.75 3.95
C ASP A 135 0.82 -15.32 3.83
N ASP A 136 0.97 -16.65 3.79
CA ASP A 136 2.24 -17.34 3.61
C ASP A 136 2.87 -16.98 2.25
N LEU A 137 2.07 -17.00 1.17
CA LEU A 137 2.54 -16.61 -0.16
C LEU A 137 2.86 -15.11 -0.24
N ALA A 138 2.05 -14.24 0.38
CA ALA A 138 2.32 -12.81 0.45
C ALA A 138 3.62 -12.53 1.20
N THR A 139 3.89 -13.28 2.28
CA THR A 139 5.14 -13.20 3.04
C THR A 139 6.34 -13.60 2.18
N LEU A 140 6.27 -14.74 1.49
CA LEU A 140 7.34 -15.18 0.58
C LEU A 140 7.57 -14.17 -0.55
N SER A 141 6.50 -13.67 -1.15
CA SER A 141 6.57 -12.66 -2.22
C SER A 141 7.18 -11.35 -1.72
N THR A 142 6.86 -10.95 -0.49
CA THR A 142 7.44 -9.77 0.16
C THR A 142 8.94 -9.94 0.42
N LEU A 143 9.38 -11.13 0.85
CA LEU A 143 10.81 -11.42 1.02
C LEU A 143 11.56 -11.37 -0.31
N ALA A 144 10.98 -11.95 -1.37
CA ALA A 144 11.53 -11.86 -2.72
C ALA A 144 11.59 -10.40 -3.21
N LEU A 145 10.54 -9.60 -2.95
CA LEU A 145 10.50 -8.19 -3.27
C LEU A 145 11.63 -7.42 -2.57
N TRP A 146 11.87 -7.67 -1.28
CA TRP A 146 12.97 -7.03 -0.55
C TRP A 146 14.35 -7.41 -1.08
N PHE A 147 14.51 -8.67 -1.50
CA PHE A 147 15.74 -9.12 -2.16
C PHE A 147 15.96 -8.36 -3.49
N LEU A 148 14.93 -8.27 -4.34
CA LEU A 148 14.99 -7.52 -5.59
C LEU A 148 15.21 -6.01 -5.35
N PHE A 149 14.56 -5.44 -4.33
CA PHE A 149 14.81 -4.07 -3.92
C PHE A 149 16.28 -3.83 -3.54
N GLY A 150 16.91 -4.78 -2.86
CA GLY A 150 18.35 -4.72 -2.56
C GLY A 150 19.21 -4.67 -3.82
N GLN A 151 18.84 -5.40 -4.87
CA GLN A 151 19.51 -5.31 -6.17
C GLN A 151 19.34 -3.91 -6.79
N LEU A 152 18.11 -3.36 -6.80
CA LEU A 152 17.85 -2.02 -7.33
C LEU A 152 18.64 -0.93 -6.59
N VAL A 153 18.77 -1.07 -5.27
CA VAL A 153 19.63 -0.18 -4.47
C VAL A 153 21.09 -0.28 -4.90
N SER A 154 21.58 -1.49 -5.18
CA SER A 154 22.94 -1.70 -5.69
C SER A 154 23.13 -1.00 -7.04
N ASP A 155 22.19 -1.16 -7.97
CA ASP A 155 22.28 -0.55 -9.30
C ASP A 155 22.32 0.99 -9.20
N GLU A 156 21.42 1.60 -8.42
CA GLU A 156 21.40 3.05 -8.18
C GLU A 156 22.65 3.57 -7.46
N PHE A 157 23.29 2.75 -6.62
CA PHE A 157 24.51 3.15 -5.93
C PHE A 157 25.69 3.35 -6.91
N TRP A 158 25.74 2.56 -7.99
CA TRP A 158 26.80 2.62 -9.00
C TRP A 158 26.53 3.65 -10.11
N ASP A 159 25.27 3.96 -10.40
CA ASP A 159 24.87 4.97 -11.40
C ASP A 159 25.18 6.42 -10.99
N GLY A 160 25.35 6.67 -9.68
CA GLY A 160 25.80 7.94 -9.13
C GLY A 160 24.72 8.73 -8.37
N PHE A 161 25.17 9.62 -7.47
CA PHE A 161 24.29 10.33 -6.56
C PHE A 161 23.65 11.57 -7.19
N HIS A 162 22.34 11.50 -7.43
CA HIS A 162 21.54 12.65 -7.83
C HIS A 162 21.04 13.41 -6.59
N LEU A 163 21.73 14.50 -6.23
CA LEU A 163 21.39 15.32 -5.05
C LEU A 163 19.92 15.74 -5.02
N ASN A 164 19.34 16.07 -6.18
CA ASN A 164 17.94 16.47 -6.30
C ASN A 164 16.97 15.37 -5.82
N VAL A 165 17.27 14.10 -6.16
CA VAL A 165 16.44 12.96 -5.76
C VAL A 165 16.61 12.64 -4.28
N VAL A 166 17.83 12.76 -3.76
CA VAL A 166 18.09 12.59 -2.31
C VAL A 166 17.38 13.69 -1.51
N LEU A 167 17.44 14.95 -1.96
CA LEU A 167 16.74 16.05 -1.32
C LEU A 167 15.23 15.83 -1.36
N TYR A 168 14.68 15.42 -2.51
CA TYR A 168 13.29 15.03 -2.62
C TYR A 168 12.93 13.92 -1.64
N ALA A 169 13.73 12.85 -1.56
CA ALA A 169 13.50 11.73 -0.67
C ALA A 169 13.47 12.15 0.82
N VAL A 170 14.40 13.02 1.23
CA VAL A 170 14.43 13.57 2.60
C VAL A 170 13.18 14.41 2.87
N LEU A 171 12.80 15.30 1.96
CA LEU A 171 11.59 16.11 2.08
C LEU A 171 10.32 15.23 2.08
N ALA A 172 10.29 14.19 1.25
CA ALA A 172 9.20 13.23 1.14
C ALA A 172 9.01 12.39 2.41
N CYS A 173 10.10 12.09 3.12
CA CYS A 173 10.09 11.39 4.40
C CYS A 173 9.78 12.30 5.59
N THR A 174 10.02 13.61 5.47
CA THR A 174 9.90 14.56 6.58
C THR A 174 8.73 15.51 6.41
N LEU A 175 8.81 16.49 5.50
CA LEU A 175 7.80 17.53 5.33
C LEU A 175 6.53 17.01 4.67
N VAL A 176 6.66 16.29 3.54
CA VAL A 176 5.50 15.77 2.79
C VAL A 176 4.71 14.76 3.62
N ARG A 177 5.38 14.09 4.56
CA ARG A 177 4.72 13.19 5.52
C ARG A 177 4.19 13.93 6.73
N GLY A 178 5.03 14.73 7.39
CA GLY A 178 4.73 15.36 8.67
C GLY A 178 3.68 16.46 8.55
N LEU A 179 3.72 17.30 7.52
CA LEU A 179 2.80 18.43 7.40
C LEU A 179 1.34 17.99 7.26
N PRO A 180 0.96 17.07 6.35
CA PRO A 180 -0.42 16.61 6.27
C PRO A 180 -0.92 15.97 7.56
N VAL A 181 -0.06 15.20 8.26
CA VAL A 181 -0.42 14.61 9.56
C VAL A 181 -0.65 15.69 10.61
N LEU A 182 0.25 16.67 10.71
CA LEU A 182 0.08 17.78 11.65
C LEU A 182 -1.20 18.58 11.39
N LEU A 183 -1.50 18.85 10.11
CA LEU A 183 -2.71 19.55 9.69
C LEU A 183 -3.97 18.74 9.98
N ALA A 184 -3.97 17.44 9.68
CA ALA A 184 -5.10 16.54 9.96
C ALA A 184 -5.38 16.40 11.46
N LEU A 185 -4.38 16.63 12.31
CA LEU A 185 -4.51 16.57 13.77
C LEU A 185 -4.80 17.94 14.41
N VAL A 186 -4.94 19.02 13.62
CA VAL A 186 -5.39 20.32 14.14
C VAL A 186 -6.80 20.18 14.73
N GLY A 187 -7.01 20.72 15.93
CA GLY A 187 -8.29 20.63 16.65
C GLY A 187 -8.48 19.37 17.51
N THR A 188 -7.53 18.43 17.50
CA THR A 188 -7.57 17.24 18.37
C THR A 188 -7.02 17.50 19.79
N ASP A 189 -7.33 16.60 20.73
CA ASP A 189 -6.81 16.61 22.11
C ASP A 189 -5.33 16.19 22.23
N LEU A 190 -4.68 15.87 21.11
CA LEU A 190 -3.29 15.42 21.08
C LEU A 190 -2.31 16.58 21.29
N SER A 191 -1.31 16.36 22.14
CA SER A 191 -0.22 17.30 22.37
C SER A 191 0.63 17.49 21.10
N LEU A 192 1.33 18.63 20.96
CA LEU A 192 2.24 18.86 19.83
C LEU A 192 3.32 17.76 19.73
N SER A 193 3.80 17.25 20.87
CA SER A 193 4.75 16.13 20.93
C SER A 193 4.15 14.86 20.32
N ASP A 194 2.88 14.56 20.62
CA ASP A 194 2.16 13.41 20.08
C ASP A 194 1.97 13.55 18.56
N ARG A 195 1.59 14.74 18.10
CA ARG A 195 1.36 15.02 16.66
C ARG A 195 2.66 14.94 15.86
N LEU A 196 3.76 15.50 16.37
CA LEU A 196 5.08 15.40 15.74
C LEU A 196 5.60 13.97 15.73
N PHE A 197 5.37 13.23 16.83
CA PHE A 197 5.73 11.81 16.90
C PHE A 197 4.95 10.99 15.85
N LEU A 198 3.64 11.20 15.72
CA LEU A 198 2.82 10.54 14.70
C LEU A 198 3.26 10.92 13.28
N GLY A 199 3.52 12.21 13.03
CA GLY A 199 4.00 12.69 11.73
C GLY A 199 5.37 12.13 11.35
N TRP A 200 6.23 11.85 12.32
CA TRP A 200 7.54 11.24 12.09
C TRP A 200 7.47 9.72 11.95
N MET A 201 6.59 9.04 12.70
CA MET A 201 6.52 7.58 12.74
C MET A 201 5.68 6.98 11.59
N GLY A 202 6.10 7.24 10.34
CA GLY A 202 5.46 6.70 9.13
C GLY A 202 6.48 6.25 8.08
N PRO A 203 7.27 5.19 8.35
CA PRO A 203 8.27 4.72 7.40
C PRO A 203 7.62 4.22 6.10
N ARG A 204 8.28 4.49 4.97
CA ARG A 204 7.97 3.85 3.69
C ARG A 204 8.28 2.35 3.78
N GLY A 205 7.31 1.53 3.39
CA GLY A 205 7.38 0.07 3.48
C GLY A 205 7.17 -0.62 2.13
N VAL A 206 6.73 -1.87 2.21
CA VAL A 206 6.48 -2.77 1.07
C VAL A 206 5.58 -2.13 0.02
N ALA A 207 4.50 -1.49 0.43
CA ALA A 207 3.56 -0.83 -0.48
C ALA A 207 4.23 0.23 -1.37
N SER A 208 5.18 1.00 -0.82
CA SER A 208 5.92 2.01 -1.61
C SER A 208 6.79 1.36 -2.69
N VAL A 209 7.40 0.21 -2.40
CA VAL A 209 8.21 -0.54 -3.37
C VAL A 209 7.31 -1.14 -4.45
N VAL A 210 6.22 -1.81 -4.07
CA VAL A 210 5.26 -2.39 -5.02
C VAL A 210 4.71 -1.33 -5.97
N PHE A 211 4.23 -0.21 -5.43
CA PHE A 211 3.65 0.87 -6.22
C PHE A 211 4.67 1.60 -7.09
N GLY A 212 5.87 1.87 -6.59
CA GLY A 212 6.89 2.51 -7.41
C GLY A 212 7.44 1.58 -8.51
N LEU A 213 7.55 0.28 -8.25
CA LEU A 213 7.89 -0.70 -9.29
C LEU A 213 6.79 -0.80 -10.34
N LEU A 214 5.54 -0.86 -9.92
CA LEU A 214 4.40 -0.88 -10.85
C LEU A 214 4.43 0.36 -11.74
N ALA A 215 4.53 1.56 -11.16
CA ALA A 215 4.62 2.78 -11.93
C ALA A 215 5.88 2.81 -12.82
N ALA A 216 7.01 2.28 -12.37
CA ALA A 216 8.22 2.21 -13.18
C ALA A 216 8.04 1.31 -14.43
N ILE A 217 7.34 0.18 -14.28
CA ILE A 217 7.05 -0.76 -15.38
C ILE A 217 6.07 -0.12 -16.36
N GLU A 218 4.94 0.39 -15.87
CA GLU A 218 3.86 0.97 -16.68
C GLU A 218 4.34 2.24 -17.42
N LEU A 219 5.24 3.03 -16.81
CA LEU A 219 5.78 4.25 -17.40
C LEU A 219 7.08 4.03 -18.19
N ARG A 220 7.53 2.78 -18.38
CA ARG A 220 8.80 2.49 -19.04
C ARG A 220 8.77 2.88 -20.52
N GLU A 221 7.73 2.47 -21.24
CA GLU A 221 7.56 2.82 -22.66
C GLU A 221 7.38 4.34 -22.86
N ALA A 222 6.80 4.97 -21.85
CA ALA A 222 6.64 6.41 -21.72
C ALA A 222 7.96 7.19 -21.44
N GLY A 223 9.09 6.50 -21.22
CA GLY A 223 10.38 7.12 -20.88
C GLY A 223 10.48 7.68 -19.46
N GLY A 224 9.47 7.43 -18.60
CA GLY A 224 9.45 7.88 -17.19
C GLY A 224 9.88 6.82 -16.18
N GLY A 225 9.93 5.55 -16.59
CA GLY A 225 10.12 4.41 -15.70
C GLY A 225 11.38 4.47 -14.85
N ASP A 226 12.52 4.77 -15.47
CA ASP A 226 13.83 4.81 -14.78
C ASP A 226 13.87 5.89 -13.70
N PHE A 227 13.31 7.07 -13.98
CA PHE A 227 13.24 8.15 -13.01
C PHE A 227 12.33 7.79 -11.82
N VAL A 228 11.17 7.19 -12.08
CA VAL A 228 10.25 6.75 -11.03
C VAL A 228 10.88 5.64 -10.17
N SER A 229 11.57 4.70 -10.80
CA SER A 229 12.34 3.65 -10.11
C SER A 229 13.39 4.26 -9.17
N ARG A 230 14.22 5.17 -9.70
CA ARG A 230 15.25 5.89 -8.92
C ARG A 230 14.67 6.64 -7.72
N VAL A 231 13.60 7.40 -7.94
CA VAL A 231 12.92 8.14 -6.88
C VAL A 231 12.36 7.20 -5.81
N MET A 232 11.73 6.09 -6.22
CA MET A 232 11.23 5.08 -5.29
C MET A 232 12.37 4.47 -4.46
N VAL A 233 13.44 4.00 -5.12
CA VAL A 233 14.58 3.32 -4.47
C VAL A 233 15.23 4.23 -3.44
N ILE A 234 15.59 5.45 -3.84
CA ILE A 234 16.25 6.41 -2.95
C ILE A 234 15.32 6.82 -1.81
N THR A 235 14.02 7.03 -2.07
CA THR A 235 13.06 7.41 -1.03
C THR A 235 12.88 6.31 0.02
N VAL A 236 12.73 5.05 -0.42
CA VAL A 236 12.59 3.91 0.50
C VAL A 236 13.89 3.70 1.28
N MET A 237 15.06 3.79 0.63
CA MET A 237 16.37 3.68 1.31
C MET A 237 16.55 4.76 2.37
N VAL A 238 16.31 6.03 2.03
CA VAL A 238 16.36 7.15 2.97
C VAL A 238 15.39 6.94 4.12
N SER A 239 14.17 6.46 3.84
CA SER A 239 13.19 6.13 4.88
C SER A 239 13.69 5.05 5.83
N ILE A 240 14.26 3.95 5.32
CA ILE A 240 14.80 2.85 6.14
C ILE A 240 15.91 3.37 7.07
N VAL A 241 16.84 4.16 6.54
CA VAL A 241 17.94 4.73 7.33
C VAL A 241 17.42 5.73 8.36
N LEU A 242 16.63 6.72 7.94
CA LEU A 242 16.13 7.78 8.82
C LEU A 242 15.25 7.21 9.93
N HIS A 243 14.26 6.40 9.60
CA HIS A 243 13.31 5.87 10.58
C HIS A 243 13.89 4.70 11.36
N GLY A 244 14.72 3.85 10.74
CA GLY A 244 15.40 2.75 11.42
C GLY A 244 16.34 3.24 12.52
N LEU A 245 17.16 4.26 12.23
CA LEU A 245 18.07 4.84 13.22
C LEU A 245 17.35 5.71 14.27
N SER A 246 16.24 6.35 13.91
CA SER A 246 15.55 7.29 14.80
C SER A 246 14.44 6.67 15.67
N ALA A 247 13.87 5.52 15.29
CA ALA A 247 12.70 4.94 15.97
C ALA A 247 12.96 4.63 17.46
N GLU A 248 14.06 3.94 17.78
CA GLU A 248 14.39 3.63 19.18
C GLU A 248 14.72 4.89 20.01
N PRO A 249 15.66 5.78 19.61
CA PRO A 249 16.01 6.93 20.44
C PRO A 249 14.84 7.91 20.62
N LEU A 250 14.03 8.13 19.58
CA LEU A 250 12.83 8.97 19.69
C LEU A 250 11.78 8.33 20.59
N GLY A 251 11.52 7.03 20.46
CA GLY A 251 10.61 6.32 21.35
C GLY A 251 11.03 6.41 22.83
N ARG A 252 12.34 6.34 23.11
CA ARG A 252 12.89 6.51 24.48
C ARG A 252 12.72 7.93 25.01
N ARG A 253 13.01 8.94 24.19
CA ARG A 253 12.84 10.36 24.56
C ARG A 253 11.37 10.69 24.82
N TYR A 254 10.49 10.24 23.93
CA TYR A 254 9.05 10.42 24.03
C TYR A 254 8.47 9.80 25.32
N ALA A 255 8.85 8.56 25.63
CA ALA A 255 8.40 7.89 26.85
C ALA A 255 8.87 8.59 28.14
N ARG A 256 10.09 9.18 28.14
CA ARG A 256 10.60 9.95 29.29
C ARG A 256 9.83 11.26 29.48
N GLY A 257 9.55 11.98 28.41
CA GLY A 257 8.81 13.25 28.46
C GLY A 257 7.39 13.09 29.02
N ARG A 258 6.71 11.97 28.71
CA ARG A 258 5.35 11.71 29.24
C ARG A 258 5.33 11.28 30.72
N ARG A 259 6.37 10.58 31.20
CA ARG A 259 6.47 10.25 32.64
C ARG A 259 6.68 11.48 33.52
N ALA A 260 7.18 12.57 32.95
CA ALA A 260 7.36 13.85 33.63
C ALA A 260 6.11 14.76 33.56
N ALA A 261 5.10 14.41 32.75
CA ALA A 261 3.85 15.17 32.67
C ALA A 261 2.89 14.73 33.79
N PRO A 262 2.39 15.65 34.64
CA PRO A 262 1.41 15.30 35.67
C PRO A 262 0.15 14.70 35.01
N LEU A 263 -0.41 13.65 35.61
CA LEU A 263 -1.72 13.13 35.20
C LEU A 263 -2.75 14.28 35.27
N PRO A 264 -3.62 14.43 34.25
CA PRO A 264 -4.76 15.34 34.37
C PRO A 264 -5.54 14.93 35.61
N ARG A 265 -5.76 15.88 36.54
CA ARG A 265 -6.65 15.64 37.68
C ARG A 265 -7.98 15.20 37.10
N ALA A 266 -8.42 14.00 37.46
CA ALA A 266 -9.78 13.54 37.16
C ALA A 266 -10.73 14.60 37.73
N GLY A 267 -11.42 15.31 36.84
CA GLY A 267 -12.46 16.24 37.23
C GLY A 267 -13.56 15.46 37.93
N THR A 268 -13.85 15.85 39.17
CA THR A 268 -15.04 15.51 39.94
C THR A 268 -16.32 15.92 39.24
#